data_AF-A0A9N8D8N4-F1
#
_entry.id   AF-A0A9N8D8N4-F1
#
_cell.length_a   1.000
_cell.length_b   1.000
_cell.length_c   1.000
_cell.angle_alpha   90.00
_cell.angle_beta   90.00
_cell.angle_gamma   90.00
#
_symmetry.space_group_name_H-M   'P 1'
#
loop_
_entity.id
_entity.type
_entity.pdbx_description
1 polymer ?
#
loop_
_entity_poly.entity_id
_entity_poly.type
_entity_poly.pdbx_seq_one_letter_code
_entity_poly.pdbx_strand_id
1 'polypeptide(L)'
;MLQAARVPKTHQGKEKLSKAKQRHQWYNKYKEKKAATLSFHYDNIWNHFPKGGLDLVKIECLRDNTDNYGLHQSDLQFDQVCKEEAGDLKLGTRSLGYRYENEHTVRLRNRELCPFSEKNMPFLQAVRSSLLLKYPKDKLPISEFLRVNLVVGAMTGPHTDTMRGATPNYFMSEPESDFQLELRRFPNFRCSVVLYKGCFYIPHTFCPEELVMIGFKDGAPFYYVFPNEIIDNLQPYGELTSFIVVGIKQKKLQVIPWKYEVFQSTKSMELKSMEDAIAEASKNTTIIGRNKYMYFNKSGVWYRFFGWRNIHRWSKASNHLCKRVHIFFRPATQQGTDSMPTTAKNRLPFHVVVFSTMASDNIVDLLDDDSASASDSSVEFCGVRGVHEYHVHVAGRPKAMSRPIFLQALRRVVNPSSKAIKDFRSAAQQQVQHQATTVLPVFPSCGVSLKIWFMDRLPNSCFVNKNRHGQLRQPFQNNHLSQFRICKPDTDNLVKLVLDALNGVAYKDDKQVVAITAFKLADTVHPYEGRTIVEIKEANEATIEEAPAWAFVN
;
A
#
# COMPACT_ATOMS: atom_id res chain seq x y z
N MET A 1 47.42 -50.86 -43.44
CA MET A 1 46.84 -52.09 -42.84
C MET A 1 46.59 -51.83 -41.35
N LEU A 2 45.34 -51.56 -40.96
CA LEU A 2 44.84 -51.68 -39.58
C LEU A 2 43.33 -51.94 -39.69
N GLN A 3 42.95 -53.21 -39.86
CA GLN A 3 41.55 -53.64 -39.76
C GLN A 3 41.24 -53.90 -38.28
N ALA A 4 40.45 -53.02 -37.68
CA ALA A 4 39.95 -53.19 -36.32
C ALA A 4 38.87 -54.29 -36.29
N ALA A 5 39.17 -55.38 -35.59
CA ALA A 5 38.25 -56.49 -35.34
C ALA A 5 37.01 -56.01 -34.56
N ARG A 6 35.82 -56.19 -35.14
CA ARG A 6 34.55 -55.95 -34.44
C ARG A 6 34.28 -57.10 -33.47
N VAL A 7 34.46 -56.84 -32.18
CA VAL A 7 34.04 -57.73 -31.11
C VAL A 7 32.50 -57.92 -31.17
N PRO A 8 31.99 -59.17 -31.15
CA PRO A 8 30.56 -59.44 -31.17
C PRO A 8 29.88 -58.90 -29.90
N LYS A 9 28.80 -58.11 -30.09
CA LYS A 9 27.98 -57.62 -28.98
C LYS A 9 27.39 -58.82 -28.22
N THR A 10 27.88 -59.04 -27.01
CA THR A 10 27.46 -60.12 -26.11
C THR A 10 25.95 -60.11 -25.85
N HIS A 11 25.35 -61.27 -25.62
CA HIS A 11 23.90 -61.47 -25.39
C HIS A 11 23.32 -60.51 -24.30
N GLN A 12 24.13 -60.16 -23.30
CA GLN A 12 23.79 -59.20 -22.25
C GLN A 12 23.47 -57.78 -22.78
N GLY A 13 24.04 -57.38 -23.92
CA GLY A 13 23.77 -56.08 -24.54
C GLY A 13 22.37 -55.96 -25.15
N LYS A 14 21.84 -57.06 -25.71
CA LYS A 14 20.50 -57.09 -26.31
C LYS A 14 19.40 -57.00 -25.24
N GLU A 15 19.58 -57.66 -24.10
CA GLU A 15 18.62 -57.63 -22.99
C GLU A 15 18.54 -56.25 -22.33
N LYS A 16 19.69 -55.59 -22.12
CA LYS A 16 19.73 -54.22 -21.58
C LYS A 16 19.01 -53.22 -22.50
N LEU A 17 19.18 -53.34 -23.81
CA LEU A 17 18.50 -52.49 -24.79
C LEU A 17 16.98 -52.72 -24.80
N SER A 18 16.53 -53.96 -24.65
CA SER A 18 15.11 -54.31 -24.54
C SER A 18 14.46 -53.69 -23.30
N LYS A 19 15.09 -53.83 -22.12
CA LYS A 19 14.61 -53.24 -20.86
C LYS A 19 14.55 -51.71 -20.92
N ALA A 20 15.52 -51.06 -21.58
CA ALA A 20 15.51 -49.61 -21.77
C ALA A 20 14.33 -49.15 -22.64
N LYS A 21 14.03 -49.85 -23.74
CA LYS A 21 12.86 -49.56 -24.59
C LYS A 21 11.54 -49.71 -23.85
N GLN A 22 11.38 -50.79 -23.07
CA GLN A 22 10.18 -51.01 -22.26
C GLN A 22 9.99 -49.89 -21.21
N ARG A 23 11.05 -49.49 -20.51
CA ARG A 23 11.01 -48.36 -19.56
C ARG A 23 10.62 -47.05 -20.25
N HIS A 24 11.15 -46.79 -21.45
CA HIS A 24 10.80 -45.60 -22.22
C HIS A 24 9.32 -45.59 -22.64
N GLN A 25 8.80 -46.72 -23.14
CA GLN A 25 7.38 -46.86 -23.50
C GLN A 25 6.46 -46.68 -22.28
N TRP A 26 6.79 -47.31 -21.14
CA TRP A 26 6.05 -47.14 -19.90
C TRP A 26 6.04 -45.67 -19.44
N TYR A 27 7.18 -44.99 -19.52
CA TYR A 27 7.30 -43.59 -19.15
C TYR A 27 6.48 -42.66 -20.05
N ASN A 28 6.41 -42.93 -21.36
CA ASN A 28 5.57 -42.17 -22.28
C ASN A 28 4.08 -42.39 -21.99
N LYS A 29 3.63 -43.64 -21.80
CA LYS A 29 2.25 -43.94 -21.38
C LYS A 29 1.88 -43.26 -20.05
N TYR A 30 2.81 -43.25 -19.10
CA TYR A 30 2.62 -42.54 -17.83
C TYR A 30 2.47 -41.03 -18.04
N LYS A 31 3.29 -40.42 -18.90
CA LYS A 31 3.17 -38.99 -19.26
C LYS A 31 1.84 -38.67 -19.93
N GLU A 32 1.42 -39.48 -20.90
CA GLU A 32 0.14 -39.32 -21.61
C GLU A 32 -1.04 -39.42 -20.64
N LYS A 33 -1.08 -40.46 -19.80
CA LYS A 33 -2.11 -40.62 -18.76
C LYS A 33 -2.12 -39.42 -17.81
N LYS A 34 -0.95 -38.97 -17.36
CA LYS A 34 -0.83 -37.80 -16.48
C LYS A 34 -1.31 -36.52 -17.16
N ALA A 35 -0.99 -36.32 -18.43
CA ALA A 35 -1.44 -35.17 -19.22
C ALA A 35 -2.96 -35.18 -19.42
N ALA A 36 -3.55 -36.34 -19.73
CA ALA A 36 -4.99 -36.52 -19.87
C ALA A 36 -5.72 -36.24 -18.55
N THR A 37 -5.24 -36.77 -17.42
CA THR A 37 -5.80 -36.46 -16.10
C THR A 37 -5.68 -34.98 -15.75
N LEU A 38 -4.56 -34.34 -16.10
CA LEU A 38 -4.37 -32.91 -15.87
C LEU A 38 -5.34 -32.07 -16.71
N SER A 39 -5.52 -32.42 -17.98
CA SER A 39 -6.49 -31.77 -18.89
C SER A 39 -7.90 -31.88 -18.34
N PHE A 40 -8.32 -33.08 -17.91
CA PHE A 40 -9.62 -33.29 -17.28
C PHE A 40 -9.86 -32.36 -16.08
N HIS A 41 -8.85 -32.16 -15.22
CA HIS A 41 -9.01 -31.22 -14.11
C HIS A 41 -9.01 -29.75 -14.57
N TYR A 42 -8.29 -29.39 -15.62
CA TYR A 42 -8.34 -28.04 -16.18
C TYR A 42 -9.73 -27.74 -16.72
N ASP A 43 -10.31 -28.65 -17.50
CA ASP A 43 -11.66 -28.51 -18.03
C ASP A 43 -12.68 -28.36 -16.89
N ASN A 44 -12.54 -29.15 -15.82
CA ASN A 44 -13.41 -29.05 -14.64
C ASN A 44 -13.26 -27.73 -13.88
N ILE A 45 -12.06 -27.12 -13.81
CA ILE A 45 -11.89 -25.80 -13.20
C ILE A 45 -12.75 -24.77 -13.93
N TRP A 46 -12.75 -24.79 -15.27
CA TRP A 46 -13.49 -23.82 -16.06
C TRP A 46 -14.99 -24.11 -16.11
N ASN A 47 -15.38 -25.39 -16.19
CA ASN A 47 -16.78 -25.82 -16.11
C ASN A 47 -17.44 -25.44 -14.78
N HIS A 48 -16.67 -25.48 -13.69
CA HIS A 48 -17.12 -25.09 -12.35
C HIS A 48 -16.73 -23.66 -11.97
N PHE A 49 -16.18 -22.86 -12.88
CA PHE A 49 -15.85 -21.48 -12.59
C PHE A 49 -17.13 -20.73 -12.16
N PRO A 50 -17.15 -20.06 -11.00
CA PRO A 50 -18.37 -19.43 -10.51
C PRO A 50 -18.92 -18.38 -11.47
N LYS A 51 -20.13 -18.60 -11.99
CA LYS A 51 -20.80 -17.71 -12.96
C LYS A 51 -21.37 -16.41 -12.35
N GLY A 52 -21.30 -16.25 -11.03
CA GLY A 52 -21.83 -15.09 -10.32
C GLY A 52 -21.31 -15.01 -8.88
N GLY A 53 -21.64 -13.91 -8.19
CA GLY A 53 -21.13 -13.64 -6.84
C GLY A 53 -19.66 -13.23 -6.82
N LEU A 54 -19.12 -12.79 -7.97
CA LEU A 54 -17.96 -11.93 -7.97
C LEU A 54 -18.40 -10.58 -7.42
N ASP A 55 -17.67 -10.07 -6.43
CA ASP A 55 -17.95 -8.75 -5.91
C ASP A 55 -17.48 -7.77 -6.99
N LEU A 56 -18.42 -7.10 -7.67
CA LEU A 56 -18.11 -5.90 -8.41
C LEU A 56 -17.34 -5.02 -7.42
N VAL A 57 -16.09 -4.70 -7.73
CA VAL A 57 -15.34 -3.74 -6.93
C VAL A 57 -16.00 -2.40 -7.19
N LYS A 58 -17.10 -2.15 -6.49
CA LYS A 58 -17.64 -0.82 -6.36
C LYS A 58 -16.59 -0.04 -5.58
N ILE A 59 -16.32 1.16 -6.07
CA ILE A 59 -15.63 2.25 -5.36
C ILE A 59 -16.15 2.40 -3.91
N GLU A 60 -17.37 1.95 -3.61
CA GLU A 60 -17.97 1.88 -2.27
C GLU A 60 -17.18 0.98 -1.29
N CYS A 61 -16.64 -0.17 -1.71
CA CYS A 61 -15.81 -1.04 -0.83
C CYS A 61 -14.40 -0.48 -0.57
N LEU A 62 -13.98 0.56 -1.31
CA LEU A 62 -12.74 1.30 -1.05
C LEU A 62 -12.94 2.47 -0.07
N ARG A 63 -14.18 2.78 0.34
CA ARG A 63 -14.46 3.87 1.29
C ARG A 63 -14.27 3.45 2.74
N ASP A 64 -14.45 2.16 3.04
CA ASP A 64 -14.23 1.63 4.38
C ASP A 64 -12.91 0.85 4.43
N ASN A 65 -11.86 1.52 4.92
CA ASN A 65 -10.54 0.92 5.06
C ASN A 65 -10.48 -0.19 6.13
N THR A 66 -11.53 -0.35 6.95
CA THR A 66 -11.56 -1.35 8.02
C THR A 66 -11.87 -2.76 7.54
N ASP A 67 -12.62 -2.90 6.44
CA ASP A 67 -13.01 -4.18 5.85
C ASP A 67 -12.03 -4.70 4.77
N ASN A 68 -11.07 -3.88 4.35
CA ASN A 68 -10.17 -4.22 3.25
C ASN A 68 -8.92 -4.98 3.75
N TYR A 69 -8.92 -6.30 3.56
CA TYR A 69 -7.80 -7.19 3.89
C TYR A 69 -6.60 -7.04 2.92
N GLY A 70 -5.92 -5.90 2.98
CA GLY A 70 -4.50 -5.77 2.63
C GLY A 70 -4.14 -5.07 1.33
N LEU A 71 -4.81 -3.95 0.98
CA LEU A 71 -4.46 -3.01 -0.11
C LEU A 71 -4.36 -3.60 -1.53
N HIS A 72 -4.38 -4.92 -1.70
CA HIS A 72 -4.21 -5.59 -2.98
C HIS A 72 -5.30 -5.22 -3.99
N GLN A 73 -6.47 -4.73 -3.54
CA GLN A 73 -7.56 -4.34 -4.42
C GLN A 73 -7.32 -3.00 -5.13
N SER A 74 -6.54 -2.06 -4.57
CA SER A 74 -6.20 -0.80 -5.25
C SER A 74 -5.26 -1.03 -6.44
N ASP A 75 -4.38 -2.02 -6.35
CA ASP A 75 -3.41 -2.34 -7.40
C ASP A 75 -4.02 -3.05 -8.63
N LEU A 76 -5.29 -3.46 -8.52
CA LEU A 76 -6.00 -4.20 -9.57
C LEU A 76 -6.71 -3.30 -10.59
N GLN A 77 -6.76 -1.98 -10.36
CA GLN A 77 -7.25 -0.94 -11.30
C GLN A 77 -8.52 -1.31 -12.07
N PHE A 78 -9.53 -1.84 -11.38
CA PHE A 78 -10.82 -2.20 -11.99
C PHE A 78 -11.60 -1.00 -12.55
N ASP A 79 -11.31 0.19 -12.04
CA ASP A 79 -11.93 1.47 -12.39
C ASP A 79 -11.58 1.97 -13.80
N GLN A 80 -10.54 1.39 -14.42
CA GLN A 80 -10.11 1.76 -15.78
C GLN A 80 -10.86 1.00 -16.88
N VAL A 81 -11.66 -0.01 -16.55
CA VAL A 81 -12.45 -0.76 -17.54
C VAL A 81 -13.74 0.00 -17.83
N CYS A 82 -13.93 0.43 -19.08
CA CYS A 82 -15.15 1.16 -19.44
C CYS A 82 -16.35 0.18 -19.47
N LYS A 83 -17.55 0.66 -19.09
CA LYS A 83 -18.76 -0.18 -19.07
C LYS A 83 -19.11 -0.77 -20.43
N GLU A 84 -18.74 -0.08 -21.51
CA GLU A 84 -18.97 -0.50 -22.89
C GLU A 84 -18.10 -1.72 -23.27
N GLU A 85 -16.83 -1.73 -22.84
CA GLU A 85 -15.90 -2.86 -23.05
C GLU A 85 -16.30 -4.10 -22.25
N ALA A 86 -16.86 -3.91 -21.06
CA ALA A 86 -17.26 -5.01 -20.18
C ALA A 86 -18.50 -5.77 -20.68
N GLY A 87 -19.41 -5.11 -21.40
CA GLY A 87 -20.70 -5.70 -21.77
C GLY A 87 -21.45 -6.27 -20.55
N ASP A 88 -21.93 -7.52 -20.68
CA ASP A 88 -22.62 -8.25 -19.60
C ASP A 88 -21.68 -8.98 -18.62
N LEU A 89 -20.35 -8.85 -18.77
CA LEU A 89 -19.40 -9.52 -17.88
C LEU A 89 -19.50 -8.95 -16.46
N LYS A 90 -19.72 -9.86 -15.49
CA LYS A 90 -19.60 -9.54 -14.08
C LYS A 90 -18.13 -9.38 -13.71
N LEU A 91 -17.62 -8.16 -13.86
CA LEU A 91 -16.27 -7.81 -13.40
C LEU A 91 -16.17 -7.95 -11.89
N GLY A 92 -14.98 -8.22 -11.40
CA GLY A 92 -14.73 -8.22 -9.96
C GLY A 92 -13.76 -9.28 -9.50
N THR A 93 -13.72 -9.43 -8.18
CA THR A 93 -12.88 -10.40 -7.50
C THR A 93 -13.67 -11.15 -6.43
N ARG A 94 -13.28 -12.39 -6.15
CA ARG A 94 -13.84 -13.15 -5.04
C ARG A 94 -12.85 -14.18 -4.54
N SER A 95 -12.69 -14.23 -3.23
CA SER A 95 -11.83 -15.22 -2.58
C SER A 95 -12.61 -16.43 -2.11
N LEU A 96 -12.10 -17.62 -2.39
CA LEU A 96 -12.58 -18.89 -1.85
C LEU A 96 -11.42 -19.76 -1.36
N GLY A 97 -11.68 -20.66 -0.43
CA GLY A 97 -10.67 -21.57 0.13
C GLY A 97 -11.31 -22.52 1.12
N TYR A 98 -10.61 -23.57 1.52
CA TYR A 98 -11.19 -24.63 2.37
C TYR A 98 -11.47 -24.21 3.81
N ARG A 99 -10.89 -23.09 4.26
CA ARG A 99 -11.01 -22.57 5.62
C ARG A 99 -10.92 -21.04 5.60
N TYR A 100 -11.48 -20.37 6.60
CA TYR A 100 -11.22 -18.95 6.86
C TYR A 100 -9.76 -18.75 7.27
N GLU A 101 -9.28 -17.52 7.05
CA GLU A 101 -7.86 -17.20 7.14
C GLU A 101 -7.38 -16.92 8.56
N ASN A 102 -8.29 -16.57 9.48
CA ASN A 102 -7.96 -16.31 10.86
C ASN A 102 -8.99 -16.99 11.77
N GLU A 103 -8.51 -17.49 12.92
CA GLU A 103 -9.36 -18.11 13.94
C GLU A 103 -10.46 -17.15 14.39
N HIS A 104 -10.18 -15.84 14.38
CA HIS A 104 -11.18 -14.83 14.70
C HIS A 104 -12.43 -14.93 13.82
N THR A 105 -12.29 -15.08 12.50
CA THR A 105 -13.44 -15.20 11.58
C THR A 105 -14.13 -16.54 11.77
N VAL A 106 -13.37 -17.61 12.06
CA VAL A 106 -13.96 -18.93 12.39
C VAL A 106 -14.83 -18.82 13.65
N ARG A 107 -14.31 -18.21 14.72
CA ARG A 107 -15.03 -17.96 15.97
C ARG A 107 -16.24 -17.04 15.75
N LEU A 108 -16.04 -15.90 15.08
CA LEU A 108 -17.07 -14.89 14.82
C LEU A 108 -18.22 -15.45 13.97
N ARG A 109 -17.92 -16.27 12.96
CA ARG A 109 -18.92 -16.85 12.05
C ARG A 109 -19.41 -18.22 12.51
N ASN A 110 -18.81 -18.77 13.56
CA ASN A 110 -19.02 -20.13 14.06
C ASN A 110 -19.02 -21.20 12.95
N ARG A 111 -18.09 -21.08 11.99
CA ARG A 111 -17.92 -22.03 10.88
C ARG A 111 -16.52 -21.91 10.28
N GLU A 112 -15.96 -23.03 9.82
CA GLU A 112 -14.61 -23.04 9.27
C GLU A 112 -14.52 -22.47 7.85
N LEU A 113 -15.59 -22.55 7.06
CA LEU A 113 -15.59 -22.27 5.62
C LEU A 113 -16.59 -21.17 5.29
N CYS A 114 -16.34 -20.24 4.36
CA CYS A 114 -17.38 -19.27 3.97
C CYS A 114 -18.50 -19.91 3.11
N PRO A 115 -19.76 -19.44 3.19
CA PRO A 115 -20.87 -20.02 2.42
C PRO A 115 -20.61 -20.05 0.90
N PHE A 116 -19.91 -19.02 0.39
CA PHE A 116 -19.53 -18.97 -1.01
C PHE A 116 -18.52 -20.05 -1.39
N SER A 117 -17.56 -20.37 -0.52
CA SER A 117 -16.61 -21.46 -0.77
C SER A 117 -17.29 -22.82 -0.70
N GLU A 118 -18.21 -23.01 0.24
CA GLU A 118 -19.02 -24.23 0.40
C GLU A 118 -19.85 -24.54 -0.86
N LYS A 119 -20.53 -23.52 -1.42
CA LYS A 119 -21.29 -23.66 -2.67
C LYS A 119 -20.39 -24.01 -3.87
N ASN A 120 -19.10 -23.68 -3.82
CA ASN A 120 -18.15 -23.86 -4.91
C ASN A 120 -17.07 -24.92 -4.59
N MET A 121 -17.39 -25.93 -3.79
CA MET A 121 -16.48 -27.02 -3.44
C MET A 121 -15.96 -27.84 -4.64
N PRO A 122 -16.77 -28.20 -5.65
CA PRO A 122 -16.28 -28.90 -6.85
C PRO A 122 -15.16 -28.12 -7.57
N PHE A 123 -15.30 -26.80 -7.66
CA PHE A 123 -14.27 -25.91 -8.21
C PHE A 123 -12.98 -25.97 -7.39
N LEU A 124 -13.06 -25.82 -6.06
CA LEU A 124 -11.89 -25.90 -5.17
C LEU A 124 -11.18 -27.26 -5.29
N GLN A 125 -11.94 -28.35 -5.36
CA GLN A 125 -11.41 -29.71 -5.54
C GLN A 125 -10.70 -29.89 -6.89
N ALA A 126 -11.24 -29.34 -7.98
CA ALA A 126 -10.60 -29.36 -9.29
C ALA A 126 -9.28 -28.57 -9.28
N VAL A 127 -9.27 -27.37 -8.69
CA VAL A 127 -8.06 -26.55 -8.48
C VAL A 127 -7.02 -27.32 -7.69
N ARG A 128 -7.39 -27.85 -6.51
CA ARG A 128 -6.48 -28.62 -5.65
C ARG A 128 -5.89 -29.83 -6.38
N SER A 129 -6.73 -30.62 -7.05
CA SER A 129 -6.30 -31.86 -7.71
C SER A 129 -5.33 -31.59 -8.85
N SER A 130 -5.63 -30.58 -9.68
CA SER A 130 -4.74 -30.18 -10.77
C SER A 130 -3.37 -29.66 -10.27
N LEU A 131 -3.35 -28.91 -9.17
CA LEU A 131 -2.12 -28.41 -8.55
C LEU A 131 -1.30 -29.55 -7.94
N LEU A 132 -1.92 -30.47 -7.19
CA LEU A 132 -1.22 -31.63 -6.61
C LEU A 132 -0.60 -32.53 -7.69
N LEU A 133 -1.30 -32.69 -8.82
CA LEU A 133 -0.79 -33.48 -9.94
C LEU A 133 0.40 -32.82 -10.63
N LYS A 134 0.36 -31.49 -10.79
CA LYS A 134 1.42 -30.73 -11.47
C LYS A 134 2.61 -30.40 -10.57
N TYR A 135 2.37 -30.05 -9.31
CA TYR A 135 3.34 -29.59 -8.32
C TYR A 135 3.28 -30.43 -7.04
N PRO A 136 3.60 -31.74 -7.11
CA PRO A 136 3.48 -32.64 -5.95
C PRO A 136 4.42 -32.27 -4.79
N LYS A 137 5.50 -31.52 -5.05
CA LYS A 137 6.42 -31.03 -4.00
C LYS A 137 5.77 -30.00 -3.07
N ASP A 138 4.73 -29.32 -3.54
CA ASP A 138 4.01 -28.29 -2.80
C ASP A 138 2.74 -28.88 -2.13
N LYS A 139 2.67 -30.20 -1.93
CA LYS A 139 1.48 -30.93 -1.42
C LYS A 139 0.93 -30.39 -0.11
N LEU A 140 1.82 -30.10 0.84
CA LEU A 140 1.46 -29.63 2.19
C LEU A 140 0.69 -28.30 2.13
N PRO A 141 1.27 -27.19 1.60
CA PRO A 141 0.53 -25.93 1.49
C PRO A 141 -0.73 -26.04 0.62
N ILE A 142 -0.71 -26.83 -0.46
CA ILE A 142 -1.88 -27.05 -1.33
C ILE A 142 -3.03 -27.76 -0.59
N SER A 143 -2.73 -28.64 0.36
CA SER A 143 -3.77 -29.42 1.03
C SER A 143 -4.43 -28.70 2.21
N GLU A 144 -3.68 -27.82 2.88
CA GLU A 144 -4.12 -27.23 4.14
C GLU A 144 -4.49 -25.75 4.02
N PHE A 145 -3.82 -24.99 3.16
CA PHE A 145 -3.88 -23.53 3.15
C PHE A 145 -4.20 -22.94 1.77
N LEU A 146 -4.80 -23.75 0.89
CA LEU A 146 -5.19 -23.31 -0.44
C LEU A 146 -6.22 -22.18 -0.36
N ARG A 147 -5.82 -21.00 -0.84
CA ARG A 147 -6.71 -19.88 -1.08
C ARG A 147 -6.70 -19.52 -2.55
N VAL A 148 -7.88 -19.33 -3.09
CA VAL A 148 -8.14 -19.08 -4.50
C VAL A 148 -8.80 -17.71 -4.62
N ASN A 149 -8.20 -16.81 -5.40
CA ASN A 149 -8.81 -15.57 -5.83
C ASN A 149 -9.25 -15.72 -7.28
N LEU A 150 -10.55 -15.55 -7.50
CA LEU A 150 -11.14 -15.40 -8.80
C LEU A 150 -11.05 -13.95 -9.19
N VAL A 151 -10.62 -13.67 -10.41
CA VAL A 151 -10.50 -12.29 -10.89
C VAL A 151 -10.98 -12.20 -12.34
N VAL A 152 -11.82 -11.20 -12.62
CA VAL A 152 -12.33 -10.88 -13.96
C VAL A 152 -12.27 -9.37 -14.16
N GLY A 153 -11.58 -8.89 -15.19
CA GLY A 153 -11.60 -7.47 -15.54
C GLY A 153 -10.63 -6.56 -14.78
N ALA A 154 -9.53 -7.08 -14.22
CA ALA A 154 -8.59 -6.24 -13.46
C ALA A 154 -7.29 -5.98 -14.21
N MET A 155 -6.98 -4.71 -14.44
CA MET A 155 -5.70 -4.24 -14.96
C MET A 155 -4.67 -4.23 -13.83
N THR A 156 -3.95 -5.34 -13.69
CA THR A 156 -2.95 -5.48 -12.62
C THR A 156 -1.68 -4.71 -12.95
N GLY A 157 -1.46 -3.60 -12.24
CA GLY A 157 -0.25 -2.78 -12.35
C GLY A 157 1.02 -3.49 -11.82
N PRO A 158 2.21 -2.90 -12.03
CA PRO A 158 3.46 -3.44 -11.49
C PRO A 158 3.48 -3.37 -9.97
N HIS A 159 3.57 -4.52 -9.32
CA HIS A 159 3.64 -4.64 -7.87
C HIS A 159 4.36 -5.92 -7.43
N THR A 160 4.69 -6.01 -6.15
CA THR A 160 5.02 -7.26 -5.45
C THR A 160 3.89 -7.64 -4.50
N ASP A 161 3.55 -8.93 -4.43
CA ASP A 161 2.56 -9.41 -3.47
C ASP A 161 3.03 -9.22 -2.03
N THR A 162 2.06 -9.10 -1.11
CA THR A 162 2.34 -9.20 0.33
C THR A 162 2.95 -10.57 0.65
N MET A 163 4.06 -10.56 1.40
CA MET A 163 4.76 -11.78 1.80
C MET A 163 3.93 -12.63 2.77
N ARG A 164 3.43 -13.74 2.24
CA ARG A 164 2.66 -14.82 2.91
C ARG A 164 3.44 -15.72 3.85
N GLY A 165 4.76 -15.78 3.66
CA GLY A 165 5.59 -16.94 3.96
C GLY A 165 6.27 -17.43 2.68
N ALA A 166 7.20 -18.38 2.79
CA ALA A 166 8.07 -18.87 1.71
C ALA A 166 7.34 -19.76 0.68
N THR A 167 6.19 -19.29 0.18
CA THR A 167 5.31 -20.05 -0.71
C THR A 167 5.24 -19.41 -2.09
N PRO A 168 5.12 -20.23 -3.15
CA PRO A 168 4.85 -19.73 -4.47
C PRO A 168 3.39 -19.27 -4.59
N ASN A 169 3.13 -18.40 -5.55
CA ASN A 169 1.82 -18.15 -6.11
C ASN A 169 1.60 -19.09 -7.30
N TYR A 170 0.35 -19.46 -7.52
CA TYR A 170 -0.07 -20.08 -8.78
C TYR A 170 -1.04 -19.21 -9.52
N PHE A 171 -0.99 -19.30 -10.84
CA PHE A 171 -1.82 -18.50 -11.71
C PHE A 171 -2.26 -19.32 -12.91
N MET A 172 -3.52 -19.18 -13.31
CA MET A 172 -4.06 -19.73 -14.55
C MET A 172 -5.08 -18.75 -15.12
N SER A 173 -4.99 -18.48 -16.42
CA SER A 173 -6.02 -17.77 -17.17
C SER A 173 -6.93 -18.73 -17.93
N GLU A 174 -8.12 -18.26 -18.26
CA GLU A 174 -9.10 -18.95 -19.09
C GLU A 174 -8.46 -19.47 -20.40
N PRO A 175 -8.78 -20.69 -20.85
CA PRO A 175 -8.26 -21.22 -22.12
C PRO A 175 -8.58 -20.28 -23.27
N GLU A 176 -7.68 -20.21 -24.25
CA GLU A 176 -7.83 -19.37 -25.45
C GLU A 176 -7.87 -17.86 -25.19
N SER A 177 -7.68 -17.42 -23.94
CA SER A 177 -7.52 -16.01 -23.63
C SER A 177 -6.17 -15.48 -24.15
N ASP A 178 -6.22 -14.32 -24.81
CA ASP A 178 -5.02 -13.56 -25.12
C ASP A 178 -4.53 -12.86 -23.86
N PHE A 179 -3.49 -13.41 -23.23
CA PHE A 179 -2.91 -12.81 -22.05
C PHE A 179 -1.40 -12.93 -22.01
N GLN A 180 -0.79 -12.01 -21.28
CA GLN A 180 0.61 -12.06 -20.95
C GLN A 180 0.87 -11.48 -19.55
N LEU A 181 1.32 -12.33 -18.62
CA LEU A 181 1.84 -11.90 -17.33
C LEU A 181 3.33 -11.62 -17.46
N GLU A 182 3.74 -10.39 -17.17
CA GLU A 182 5.13 -9.95 -17.17
C GLU A 182 5.71 -10.08 -15.76
N LEU A 183 6.88 -10.73 -15.64
CA LEU A 183 7.62 -10.85 -14.39
C LEU A 183 9.01 -10.26 -14.57
N ARG A 184 9.33 -9.23 -13.78
CA ARG A 184 10.68 -8.69 -13.70
C ARG A 184 11.53 -9.58 -12.80
N ARG A 185 12.66 -10.08 -13.33
CA ARG A 185 13.54 -11.05 -12.66
C ARG A 185 14.55 -10.43 -11.69
N PHE A 186 14.70 -9.10 -11.71
CA PHE A 186 15.63 -8.38 -10.85
C PHE A 186 15.04 -7.02 -10.42
N PRO A 187 15.17 -6.61 -9.15
CA PRO A 187 15.80 -7.36 -8.06
C PRO A 187 14.91 -8.48 -7.52
N ASN A 188 15.52 -9.41 -6.77
CA ASN A 188 14.79 -10.40 -6.00
C ASN A 188 14.39 -9.80 -4.65
N PHE A 189 13.16 -9.35 -4.53
CA PHE A 189 12.64 -8.74 -3.32
C PHE A 189 12.74 -9.72 -2.16
N ARG A 190 13.22 -9.23 -1.00
CA ARG A 190 13.43 -9.94 0.27
C ARG A 190 14.54 -11.00 0.26
N CYS A 191 15.11 -11.27 -0.91
CA CYS A 191 16.05 -12.37 -1.15
C CYS A 191 17.34 -11.93 -1.83
N SER A 192 17.58 -10.64 -1.97
CA SER A 192 18.82 -10.12 -2.55
C SER A 192 19.28 -8.86 -1.82
N VAL A 193 20.59 -8.65 -1.86
CA VAL A 193 21.20 -7.36 -1.55
C VAL A 193 21.57 -6.71 -2.87
N VAL A 194 21.26 -5.41 -2.97
CA VAL A 194 21.57 -4.55 -4.12
C VAL A 194 22.40 -3.36 -3.67
N LEU A 195 23.12 -2.77 -4.61
CA LEU A 195 23.85 -1.52 -4.44
C LEU A 195 23.06 -0.39 -5.11
N TYR A 196 22.92 0.72 -4.39
CA TYR A 196 22.41 1.97 -4.94
C TYR A 196 23.21 3.13 -4.35
N LYS A 197 23.84 3.94 -5.23
CA LYS A 197 24.72 5.06 -4.84
C LYS A 197 25.81 4.66 -3.82
N GLY A 198 26.37 3.45 -3.96
CA GLY A 198 27.43 2.94 -3.09
C GLY A 198 26.95 2.37 -1.74
N CYS A 199 25.64 2.39 -1.47
CA CYS A 199 25.06 1.83 -0.24
C CYS A 199 24.35 0.49 -0.50
N PHE A 200 24.37 -0.38 0.51
CA PHE A 200 23.68 -1.68 0.47
C PHE A 200 22.21 -1.57 0.87
N TYR A 201 21.36 -2.22 0.10
CA TYR A 201 19.92 -2.29 0.34
C TYR A 201 19.39 -3.70 0.11
N ILE A 202 18.31 -4.06 0.81
CA ILE A 202 17.51 -5.25 0.56
C ILE A 202 16.14 -4.78 0.03
N PRO A 203 15.83 -4.97 -1.26
CA PRO A 203 14.54 -4.58 -1.82
C PRO A 203 13.42 -5.31 -1.10
N HIS A 204 12.39 -4.60 -0.65
CA HIS A 204 11.40 -5.16 0.28
C HIS A 204 9.99 -5.26 -0.30
N THR A 205 9.49 -4.18 -0.89
CA THR A 205 8.16 -4.12 -1.51
C THR A 205 8.17 -3.08 -2.64
N PHE A 206 7.35 -3.31 -3.65
CA PHE A 206 7.15 -2.41 -4.78
C PHE A 206 5.64 -2.26 -5.02
N CYS A 207 5.17 -1.02 -5.11
CA CYS A 207 3.83 -0.65 -5.57
C CYS A 207 3.97 0.45 -6.64
N PRO A 208 2.89 0.86 -7.34
CA PRO A 208 2.98 1.83 -8.45
C PRO A 208 3.60 3.19 -8.08
N GLU A 209 3.54 3.59 -6.82
CA GLU A 209 4.02 4.88 -6.32
C GLU A 209 5.42 4.80 -5.69
N GLU A 210 5.77 3.67 -5.07
CA GLU A 210 6.91 3.59 -4.15
C GLU A 210 7.67 2.26 -4.22
N LEU A 211 9.00 2.38 -4.12
CA LEU A 211 9.93 1.28 -3.90
C LEU A 211 10.44 1.35 -2.46
N VAL A 212 10.10 0.34 -1.66
CA VAL A 212 10.57 0.21 -0.28
C VAL A 212 11.76 -0.73 -0.22
N MET A 213 12.85 -0.28 0.40
CA MET A 213 14.06 -1.09 0.62
C MET A 213 14.52 -0.98 2.08
N ILE A 214 15.19 -2.01 2.59
CA ILE A 214 15.83 -1.98 3.91
C ILE A 214 17.30 -1.66 3.71
N GLY A 215 17.78 -0.55 4.30
CA GLY A 215 19.19 -0.13 4.26
C GLY A 215 19.75 0.01 5.67
N PHE A 216 20.93 0.61 5.77
CA PHE A 216 21.60 0.88 7.06
C PHE A 216 21.37 2.34 7.51
N LYS A 217 21.05 2.54 8.79
CA LYS A 217 20.95 3.87 9.42
C LYS A 217 21.40 3.73 10.88
N ASP A 218 22.40 4.51 11.28
CA ASP A 218 22.90 4.56 12.67
C ASP A 218 23.23 3.18 13.27
N GLY A 219 23.88 2.31 12.48
CA GLY A 219 24.24 0.96 12.93
C GLY A 219 23.10 -0.06 12.91
N ALA A 220 21.92 0.29 12.39
CA ALA A 220 20.74 -0.56 12.40
C ALA A 220 20.03 -0.63 11.03
N PRO A 221 19.31 -1.72 10.72
CA PRO A 221 18.46 -1.79 9.56
C PRO A 221 17.30 -0.79 9.67
N PHE A 222 17.00 -0.09 8.57
CA PHE A 222 15.97 0.94 8.49
C PHE A 222 15.24 0.89 7.13
N TYR A 223 13.95 1.22 7.11
CA TYR A 223 13.17 1.28 5.87
C TYR A 223 13.38 2.60 5.15
N TYR A 224 13.72 2.52 3.87
CA TYR A 224 13.82 3.65 2.97
C TYR A 224 12.76 3.54 1.89
N VAL A 225 12.14 4.67 1.56
CA VAL A 225 11.15 4.79 0.49
C VAL A 225 11.77 5.59 -0.65
N PHE A 226 11.67 5.04 -1.86
CA PHE A 226 12.29 5.58 -3.06
C PHE A 226 11.25 5.72 -4.18
N PRO A 227 11.42 6.71 -5.08
CA PRO A 227 10.72 6.73 -6.36
C PRO A 227 11.04 5.47 -7.18
N ASN A 228 10.04 4.97 -7.92
CA ASN A 228 10.13 3.71 -8.65
C ASN A 228 11.17 3.69 -9.77
N GLU A 229 11.53 4.85 -10.32
CA GLU A 229 12.52 5.00 -11.39
C GLU A 229 13.92 4.52 -10.96
N ILE A 230 14.16 4.48 -9.64
CA ILE A 230 15.43 4.00 -9.08
C ILE A 230 15.66 2.52 -9.34
N ILE A 231 14.60 1.73 -9.59
CA ILE A 231 14.73 0.29 -9.77
C ILE A 231 15.64 -0.12 -10.92
N ASP A 232 15.75 0.71 -11.97
CA ASP A 232 16.62 0.47 -13.11
C ASP A 232 18.08 0.84 -12.85
N ASN A 233 18.34 1.57 -11.77
CA ASN A 233 19.69 1.98 -11.33
C ASN A 233 20.27 1.07 -10.23
N LEU A 234 19.51 0.06 -9.77
CA LEU A 234 19.99 -0.89 -8.79
C LEU A 234 21.05 -1.81 -9.41
N GLN A 235 22.18 -1.94 -8.73
CA GLN A 235 23.25 -2.86 -9.10
C GLN A 235 23.14 -4.15 -8.27
N PRO A 236 23.34 -5.33 -8.87
CA PRO A 236 23.29 -6.58 -8.12
C PRO A 236 24.52 -6.67 -7.20
N TYR A 237 24.32 -7.10 -5.96
CA TYR A 237 25.43 -7.45 -5.06
C TYR A 237 25.48 -8.95 -4.83
N GLY A 238 24.36 -9.53 -4.38
CA GLY A 238 24.23 -10.99 -4.26
C GLY A 238 22.90 -11.43 -3.64
N GLU A 239 22.72 -12.75 -3.52
CA GLU A 239 21.45 -13.36 -3.10
C GLU A 239 21.51 -13.88 -1.66
N LEU A 240 20.35 -13.85 -1.01
CA LEU A 240 20.09 -14.45 0.30
C LEU A 240 19.46 -15.82 0.08
N THR A 241 20.29 -16.85 0.15
CA THR A 241 19.93 -18.24 -0.18
C THR A 241 19.50 -19.05 1.04
N SER A 242 19.92 -18.64 2.23
CA SER A 242 19.65 -19.35 3.48
C SER A 242 18.38 -18.85 4.18
N PHE A 243 18.00 -17.59 3.98
CA PHE A 243 16.80 -17.00 4.57
C PHE A 243 16.12 -15.96 3.67
N ILE A 244 14.90 -15.57 4.05
CA ILE A 244 14.08 -14.54 3.41
C ILE A 244 13.79 -13.44 4.43
N VAL A 245 14.03 -12.19 4.05
CA VAL A 245 13.81 -11.04 4.94
C VAL A 245 12.33 -10.63 4.96
N VAL A 246 11.67 -10.80 6.11
CA VAL A 246 10.25 -10.47 6.27
C VAL A 246 10.01 -9.07 6.80
N GLY A 247 10.98 -8.49 7.53
CA GLY A 247 10.91 -7.12 8.03
C GLY A 247 12.04 -6.76 8.97
N ILE A 248 11.80 -5.81 9.86
CA ILE A 248 12.74 -5.33 10.88
C ILE A 248 12.10 -5.48 12.26
N LYS A 249 12.84 -6.01 13.22
CA LYS A 249 12.41 -6.18 14.61
C LYS A 249 13.60 -6.06 15.54
N GLN A 250 13.46 -5.30 16.64
CA GLN A 250 14.53 -5.08 17.62
C GLN A 250 15.86 -4.62 16.98
N LYS A 251 15.79 -3.67 16.03
CA LYS A 251 16.95 -3.18 15.27
C LYS A 251 17.74 -4.29 14.54
N LYS A 252 17.07 -5.39 14.18
CA LYS A 252 17.63 -6.50 13.40
C LYS A 252 16.68 -6.89 12.26
N LEU A 253 17.20 -7.57 11.25
CA LEU A 253 16.39 -8.15 10.20
C LEU A 253 15.61 -9.32 10.77
N GLN A 254 14.29 -9.30 10.62
CA GLN A 254 13.45 -10.44 10.90
C GLN A 254 13.43 -11.34 9.66
N VAL A 255 13.74 -12.62 9.83
CA VAL A 255 13.91 -13.55 8.71
C VAL A 255 13.14 -14.86 8.92
N ILE A 256 12.87 -15.56 7.81
CA ILE A 256 12.30 -16.92 7.80
C ILE A 256 13.10 -17.82 6.84
N PRO A 257 13.09 -19.15 7.01
CA PRO A 257 13.74 -20.06 6.07
C PRO A 257 12.96 -20.15 4.75
N TRP A 258 13.64 -20.66 3.71
CA TRP A 258 13.01 -20.98 2.42
C TRP A 258 12.03 -22.16 2.49
N LYS A 259 12.10 -22.95 3.56
CA LYS A 259 11.19 -24.06 3.80
C LYS A 259 9.83 -23.53 4.23
N TYR A 260 8.79 -24.24 3.80
CA TYR A 260 7.45 -23.98 4.29
C TYR A 260 7.35 -24.29 5.79
N GLU A 261 7.08 -23.26 6.59
CA GLU A 261 6.87 -23.37 8.04
C GLU A 261 5.72 -22.46 8.48
N VAL A 262 4.90 -22.97 9.40
CA VAL A 262 3.79 -22.24 10.02
C VAL A 262 4.33 -21.57 11.27
N PHE A 263 4.29 -20.24 11.29
CA PHE A 263 4.71 -19.45 12.44
C PHE A 263 3.48 -19.05 13.25
N GLN A 264 3.37 -19.52 14.49
CA GLN A 264 2.28 -19.15 15.39
C GLN A 264 2.31 -17.66 15.77
N SER A 265 3.51 -17.06 15.82
CA SER A 265 3.67 -15.62 16.03
C SER A 265 4.93 -15.09 15.37
N THR A 266 4.99 -13.76 15.20
CA THR A 266 6.21 -13.08 14.75
C THR A 266 7.32 -13.08 15.81
N LYS A 267 7.05 -13.51 17.06
CA LYS A 267 8.07 -13.60 18.13
C LYS A 267 9.00 -14.79 17.94
N SER A 268 8.58 -15.84 17.24
CA SER A 268 9.40 -17.03 17.00
C SER A 268 10.31 -16.95 15.78
N MET A 269 10.23 -15.87 14.99
CA MET A 269 11.06 -15.70 13.80
C MET A 269 12.49 -15.32 14.18
N GLU A 270 13.46 -15.88 13.45
CA GLU A 270 14.88 -15.60 13.65
C GLU A 270 15.22 -14.13 13.35
N LEU A 271 16.20 -13.59 14.07
CA LEU A 271 16.73 -12.25 13.86
C LEU A 271 18.18 -12.32 13.36
N LYS A 272 18.47 -11.64 12.25
CA LYS A 272 19.81 -11.51 11.65
C LYS A 272 20.28 -10.05 11.69
N SER A 273 21.59 -9.83 11.76
CA SER A 273 22.14 -8.49 11.53
C SER A 273 22.10 -8.13 10.04
N MET A 274 22.26 -6.85 9.69
CA MET A 274 22.39 -6.47 8.27
C MET A 274 23.72 -6.98 7.71
N GLU A 275 24.76 -7.00 8.54
CA GLU A 275 26.09 -7.50 8.25
C GLU A 275 26.05 -8.97 7.85
N ASP A 276 25.27 -9.80 8.56
CA ASP A 276 25.06 -11.21 8.21
C ASP A 276 24.47 -11.35 6.80
N ALA A 277 23.48 -10.52 6.45
CA ALA A 277 22.86 -10.52 5.13
C ALA A 277 23.84 -10.08 4.03
N ILE A 278 24.64 -9.04 4.29
CA ILE A 278 25.67 -8.57 3.34
C ILE A 278 26.77 -9.65 3.18
N ALA A 279 27.21 -10.28 4.27
CA ALA A 279 28.21 -11.33 4.26
C ALA A 279 27.72 -12.62 3.59
N GLU A 280 26.41 -12.91 3.63
CA GLU A 280 25.84 -14.00 2.84
C GLU A 280 25.73 -13.63 1.36
N ALA A 281 25.23 -12.44 1.05
CA ALA A 281 25.08 -11.99 -0.32
C ALA A 281 26.44 -11.95 -1.05
N SER A 282 27.52 -11.55 -0.38
CA SER A 282 28.87 -11.54 -0.96
C SER A 282 29.37 -12.93 -1.35
N LYS A 283 28.88 -14.00 -0.69
CA LYS A 283 29.19 -15.39 -1.04
C LYS A 283 28.38 -15.89 -2.23
N ASN A 284 27.23 -15.25 -2.50
CA ASN A 284 26.27 -15.63 -3.53
C ASN A 284 26.10 -14.51 -4.57
N THR A 285 27.21 -14.06 -5.15
CA THR A 285 27.21 -12.99 -6.16
C THR A 285 26.28 -13.33 -7.32
N THR A 286 25.56 -12.33 -7.82
CA THR A 286 24.57 -12.50 -8.89
C THR A 286 24.85 -11.56 -10.04
N ILE A 287 24.77 -12.10 -11.25
CA ILE A 287 24.88 -11.34 -12.49
C ILE A 287 23.46 -11.17 -13.04
N ILE A 288 23.08 -9.93 -13.37
CA ILE A 288 21.80 -9.68 -14.05
C ILE A 288 21.85 -10.38 -15.42
N GLY A 289 20.97 -11.35 -15.61
CA GLY A 289 20.82 -12.01 -16.90
C GLY A 289 20.39 -11.02 -17.98
N ARG A 290 20.76 -11.29 -19.25
CA ARG A 290 20.41 -10.44 -20.40
C ARG A 290 18.90 -10.12 -20.49
N ASN A 291 18.06 -11.06 -20.07
CA ASN A 291 16.61 -10.91 -20.07
C ASN A 291 16.12 -10.43 -18.70
N LYS A 292 15.81 -9.13 -18.60
CA LYS A 292 15.22 -8.51 -17.40
C LYS A 292 13.82 -9.06 -17.07
N TYR A 293 13.10 -9.53 -18.08
CA TYR A 293 11.71 -9.97 -17.96
C TYR A 293 11.55 -11.44 -18.36
N MET A 294 10.59 -12.09 -17.71
CA MET A 294 10.02 -13.38 -18.07
C MET A 294 8.54 -13.18 -18.34
N TYR A 295 8.01 -13.90 -19.34
CA TYR A 295 6.62 -13.76 -19.78
C TYR A 295 5.90 -15.09 -19.65
N PHE A 296 4.67 -15.05 -19.15
CA PHE A 296 3.74 -16.18 -19.17
C PHE A 296 2.58 -15.84 -20.09
N ASN A 297 2.38 -16.63 -21.16
CA ASN A 297 1.47 -16.29 -22.25
C ASN A 297 0.67 -17.49 -22.80
N LYS A 298 0.75 -18.67 -22.19
CA LYS A 298 -0.02 -19.86 -22.58
C LYS A 298 -1.25 -19.97 -21.70
N SER A 299 -2.43 -19.82 -22.29
CA SER A 299 -3.71 -19.89 -21.57
C SER A 299 -4.02 -21.30 -21.06
N GLY A 300 -4.87 -21.41 -20.03
CA GLY A 300 -5.38 -22.70 -19.55
C GLY A 300 -4.34 -23.61 -18.89
N VAL A 301 -3.15 -23.10 -18.52
CA VAL A 301 -2.14 -23.87 -17.79
C VAL A 301 -1.70 -23.17 -16.52
N TRP A 302 -1.38 -23.95 -15.49
CA TRP A 302 -0.83 -23.38 -14.26
C TRP A 302 0.58 -22.84 -14.44
N TYR A 303 0.81 -21.61 -14.02
CA TYR A 303 2.12 -21.03 -13.76
C TYR A 303 2.41 -21.05 -12.27
N ARG A 304 3.70 -21.16 -11.93
CA ARG A 304 4.23 -21.10 -10.56
C ARG A 304 5.29 -20.02 -10.51
N PHE A 305 5.13 -19.05 -9.62
CA PHE A 305 6.10 -17.97 -9.41
C PHE A 305 6.06 -17.50 -7.96
N PHE A 306 6.92 -16.56 -7.58
CA PHE A 306 6.90 -15.95 -6.24
C PHE A 306 6.56 -14.48 -6.40
N GLY A 307 5.28 -14.11 -6.26
CA GLY A 307 4.78 -12.76 -6.49
C GLY A 307 5.31 -11.73 -5.49
N TRP A 308 5.67 -12.17 -4.29
CA TRP A 308 6.34 -11.33 -3.28
C TRP A 308 7.83 -11.11 -3.55
N ARG A 309 8.45 -11.95 -4.41
CA ARG A 309 9.88 -11.89 -4.77
C ARG A 309 10.10 -11.09 -6.05
N ASN A 310 9.14 -11.11 -6.98
CA ASN A 310 9.28 -10.55 -8.31
C ASN A 310 8.21 -9.50 -8.53
N ILE A 311 8.60 -8.36 -9.13
CA ILE A 311 7.60 -7.43 -9.66
C ILE A 311 6.89 -8.12 -10.79
N HIS A 312 5.57 -8.09 -10.75
CA HIS A 312 4.76 -8.66 -11.79
C HIS A 312 3.61 -7.71 -12.16
N ARG A 313 3.18 -7.79 -13.41
CA ARG A 313 2.06 -7.03 -13.94
C ARG A 313 1.41 -7.75 -15.10
N TRP A 314 0.19 -7.33 -15.41
CA TRP A 314 -0.43 -7.65 -16.68
C TRP A 314 0.24 -6.84 -17.79
N SER A 315 0.59 -7.48 -18.92
CA SER A 315 1.09 -6.73 -20.07
C SER A 315 -0.03 -5.86 -20.63
N LYS A 316 0.31 -4.66 -21.12
CA LYS A 316 -0.66 -3.72 -21.69
C LYS A 316 -1.43 -4.28 -22.88
N ALA A 317 -0.85 -5.24 -23.61
CA ALA A 317 -1.49 -5.88 -24.77
C ALA A 317 -2.48 -7.00 -24.39
N SER A 318 -2.54 -7.38 -23.11
CA SER A 318 -3.32 -8.53 -22.68
C SER A 318 -4.81 -8.19 -22.52
N ASN A 319 -5.68 -9.16 -22.81
CA ASN A 319 -7.09 -9.08 -22.48
C ASN A 319 -7.31 -9.12 -20.96
N HIS A 320 -7.58 -7.97 -20.35
CA HIS A 320 -7.82 -7.85 -18.91
C HIS A 320 -9.20 -8.37 -18.48
N LEU A 321 -10.13 -8.59 -19.42
CA LEU A 321 -11.45 -9.16 -19.18
C LEU A 321 -11.43 -10.69 -19.02
N CYS A 322 -10.31 -11.35 -19.31
CA CYS A 322 -10.21 -12.80 -19.16
C CYS A 322 -10.43 -13.24 -17.70
N LYS A 323 -11.01 -14.43 -17.52
CA LYS A 323 -11.14 -15.02 -16.19
C LYS A 323 -9.79 -15.54 -15.71
N ARG A 324 -9.49 -15.28 -14.44
CA ARG A 324 -8.22 -15.65 -13.81
C ARG A 324 -8.44 -16.36 -12.50
N VAL A 325 -7.59 -17.34 -12.25
CA VAL A 325 -7.52 -18.08 -10.99
C VAL A 325 -6.12 -17.85 -10.40
N HIS A 326 -6.07 -17.08 -9.32
CA HIS A 326 -4.85 -16.83 -8.56
C HIS A 326 -4.87 -17.65 -7.28
N ILE A 327 -3.75 -18.28 -6.95
CA ILE A 327 -3.59 -19.12 -5.77
C ILE A 327 -2.47 -18.55 -4.93
N PHE A 328 -2.74 -18.42 -3.64
CA PHE A 328 -1.78 -18.00 -2.64
C PHE A 328 -1.99 -18.82 -1.37
N PHE A 329 -0.94 -18.89 -0.55
CA PHE A 329 -0.96 -19.60 0.71
C PHE A 329 -0.73 -18.59 1.83
N ARG A 330 -1.37 -18.83 2.97
CA ARG A 330 -1.19 -18.03 4.18
C ARG A 330 -0.76 -18.94 5.34
N PRO A 331 0.53 -19.33 5.41
CA PRO A 331 1.06 -20.12 6.53
C PRO A 331 1.07 -19.38 7.87
N ALA A 332 1.19 -18.05 7.87
CA ALA A 332 1.22 -17.28 9.11
C ALA A 332 -0.21 -17.03 9.62
N THR A 333 -0.74 -17.94 10.43
CA THR A 333 -1.87 -17.64 11.31
C THR A 333 -1.35 -16.76 12.44
N GLN A 334 -1.80 -15.50 12.49
CA GLN A 334 -1.68 -14.73 13.72
C GLN A 334 -2.63 -15.40 14.72
N GLN A 335 -2.13 -16.32 15.55
CA GLN A 335 -2.94 -16.87 16.63
C GLN A 335 -3.32 -15.71 17.53
N GLY A 336 -4.63 -15.48 17.66
CA GLY A 336 -5.15 -14.64 18.72
C GLY A 336 -4.94 -15.41 20.00
N THR A 337 -3.85 -15.14 20.72
CA THR A 337 -3.75 -15.55 22.11
C THR A 337 -4.88 -14.85 22.86
N ASP A 338 -5.76 -15.63 23.47
CA ASP A 338 -6.75 -15.13 24.42
C ASP A 338 -6.02 -14.28 25.49
N SER A 339 -6.65 -13.17 25.88
CA SER A 339 -6.15 -12.16 26.85
C SER A 339 -4.84 -11.43 26.52
N MET A 340 -4.76 -10.78 25.36
CA MET A 340 -3.95 -9.57 25.18
C MET A 340 -4.74 -8.58 24.33
N PRO A 341 -4.77 -7.27 24.65
CA PRO A 341 -5.34 -6.28 23.75
C PRO A 341 -4.64 -6.47 22.40
N THR A 342 -5.46 -6.67 21.37
CA THR A 342 -5.01 -6.82 20.00
C THR A 342 -4.00 -5.74 19.72
N THR A 343 -2.72 -6.09 19.71
CA THR A 343 -1.65 -5.22 19.25
C THR A 343 -1.85 -5.16 17.74
N ALA A 344 -2.76 -4.25 17.35
CA ALA A 344 -3.08 -3.94 15.99
C ALA A 344 -1.77 -3.65 15.27
N LYS A 345 -1.64 -4.21 14.06
CA LYS A 345 -0.44 -4.18 13.23
C LYS A 345 0.27 -2.83 13.32
N ASN A 346 1.38 -2.79 14.06
CA ASN A 346 2.33 -1.69 14.03
C ASN A 346 2.81 -1.46 12.59
N ARG A 347 2.18 -0.53 11.87
CA ARG A 347 2.95 0.33 10.97
C ARG A 347 3.60 1.34 11.89
N LEU A 348 4.87 1.12 12.22
CA LEU A 348 5.72 2.21 12.69
C LEU A 348 5.52 3.38 11.72
N PRO A 349 5.37 4.64 12.18
CA PRO A 349 5.36 5.77 11.27
C PRO A 349 6.62 5.66 10.40
N PHE A 350 6.41 5.54 9.09
CA PHE A 350 7.49 5.60 8.13
C PHE A 350 8.12 6.98 8.28
N HIS A 351 9.21 7.08 9.03
CA HIS A 351 10.07 8.25 8.97
C HIS A 351 10.71 8.23 7.58
N VAL A 352 10.02 8.83 6.61
CA VAL A 352 10.56 9.08 5.28
C VAL A 352 11.70 10.07 5.46
N VAL A 353 12.93 9.56 5.47
CA VAL A 353 14.11 10.41 5.34
C VAL A 353 14.21 10.76 3.86
N VAL A 354 13.60 11.87 3.47
CA VAL A 354 13.97 12.54 2.23
C VAL A 354 15.38 13.06 2.44
N PHE A 355 16.34 12.62 1.62
CA PHE A 355 17.71 13.12 1.66
C PHE A 355 17.70 14.63 1.36
N SER A 356 17.70 15.45 2.40
CA SER A 356 18.10 16.86 2.37
C SER A 356 19.46 16.94 3.05
N THR A 357 20.39 17.61 2.39
CA THR A 357 21.77 17.84 2.85
C THR A 357 21.82 18.64 4.17
N MET A 358 22.80 18.26 5.02
CA MET A 358 23.10 18.62 6.42
C MET A 358 23.12 20.11 6.84
N ALA A 359 22.83 20.40 8.13
CA ALA A 359 23.75 21.04 9.12
C ALA A 359 23.12 21.38 10.52
N SER A 360 23.70 20.78 11.58
CA SER A 360 24.04 21.21 12.97
C SER A 360 23.12 22.02 13.93
N ASP A 361 22.87 21.39 15.10
CA ASP A 361 23.06 21.76 16.54
C ASP A 361 22.86 23.19 17.08
N ASN A 362 21.98 23.37 18.08
CA ASN A 362 22.33 23.50 19.53
C ASN A 362 21.17 23.93 20.47
N ILE A 363 21.32 23.48 21.72
CA ILE A 363 20.54 23.54 22.97
C ILE A 363 20.42 24.97 23.58
N VAL A 364 19.31 25.29 24.30
CA VAL A 364 19.30 26.04 25.60
C VAL A 364 18.04 25.67 26.43
N ASP A 365 18.24 25.43 27.74
CA ASP A 365 17.31 25.15 28.85
C ASP A 365 16.79 26.42 29.59
N LEU A 366 15.91 26.21 30.59
CA LEU A 366 15.47 27.08 31.73
C LEU A 366 14.13 27.83 31.52
N LEU A 367 13.14 27.88 32.45
CA LEU A 367 12.96 27.45 33.86
C LEU A 367 11.45 27.45 34.22
N ASP A 368 11.15 26.86 35.39
CA ASP A 368 9.88 26.63 36.11
C ASP A 368 9.02 27.87 36.48
N ASP A 369 7.70 27.68 36.68
CA ASP A 369 7.05 27.82 38.01
C ASP A 369 5.50 27.56 38.02
N ASP A 370 5.11 26.75 39.02
CA ASP A 370 3.94 26.77 39.91
C ASP A 370 2.45 26.58 39.50
N SER A 371 1.97 25.38 39.87
CA SER A 371 0.88 25.01 40.80
C SER A 371 -0.51 25.72 40.86
N ALA A 372 -1.58 24.90 40.82
CA ALA A 372 -2.79 24.90 41.70
C ALA A 372 -3.93 24.09 41.04
N SER A 373 -4.20 22.87 41.52
CA SER A 373 -5.30 22.47 42.43
C SER A 373 -6.68 22.25 41.76
N ALA A 374 -7.18 21.02 41.93
CA ALA A 374 -8.45 20.52 41.46
C ALA A 374 -9.67 21.08 42.21
N SER A 375 -10.82 21.13 41.54
CA SER A 375 -12.10 20.81 42.17
C SER A 375 -13.10 20.23 41.17
N ASP A 376 -13.72 19.16 41.64
CA ASP A 376 -14.72 18.30 41.04
C ASP A 376 -16.10 19.00 41.07
N SER A 377 -16.87 18.94 39.99
CA SER A 377 -18.33 19.07 40.03
C SER A 377 -18.95 18.50 38.75
N SER A 378 -19.61 17.37 38.92
CA SER A 378 -20.49 16.73 37.95
C SER A 378 -21.76 17.57 37.77
N VAL A 379 -22.09 17.88 36.52
CA VAL A 379 -23.43 18.32 36.13
C VAL A 379 -23.82 17.55 34.88
N GLU A 380 -24.71 16.58 35.05
CA GLU A 380 -25.44 15.95 33.94
C GLU A 380 -26.30 17.01 33.23
N PHE A 381 -26.09 17.16 31.93
CA PHE A 381 -27.09 17.77 31.04
C PHE A 381 -27.31 16.84 29.85
N CYS A 382 -28.43 16.11 29.93
CA CYS A 382 -29.06 15.46 28.78
C CYS A 382 -29.73 16.55 27.93
N GLY A 383 -29.24 16.75 26.71
CA GLY A 383 -29.83 17.67 25.75
C GLY A 383 -29.01 17.71 24.46
N VAL A 384 -29.53 17.09 23.41
CA VAL A 384 -28.98 17.08 22.05
C VAL A 384 -28.78 18.53 21.57
N ARG A 385 -27.54 19.06 21.64
CA ARG A 385 -27.17 20.37 21.09
C ARG A 385 -26.60 20.19 19.70
N GLY A 386 -27.16 20.91 18.72
CA GLY A 386 -26.66 20.96 17.36
C GLY A 386 -25.20 21.38 17.34
N VAL A 387 -24.40 20.69 16.53
CA VAL A 387 -22.96 20.94 16.40
C VAL A 387 -22.77 22.40 15.96
N HIS A 388 -22.12 23.21 16.80
CA HIS A 388 -21.77 24.59 16.47
C HIS A 388 -20.64 24.56 15.42
N GLU A 389 -20.97 24.88 14.18
CA GLU A 389 -20.04 24.98 13.04
C GLU A 389 -20.03 26.41 12.51
N TYR A 390 -18.83 26.97 12.30
CA TYR A 390 -18.64 28.30 11.73
C TYR A 390 -17.75 28.22 10.49
N HIS A 391 -18.03 29.07 9.51
CA HIS A 391 -17.25 29.16 8.28
C HIS A 391 -16.68 30.56 8.08
N VAL A 392 -15.36 30.66 7.91
CA VAL A 392 -14.68 31.91 7.59
C VAL A 392 -14.12 31.83 6.17
N HIS A 393 -14.50 32.79 5.34
CA HIS A 393 -14.05 32.92 3.96
C HIS A 393 -13.31 34.24 3.74
N VAL A 394 -12.00 34.18 3.53
CA VAL A 394 -11.17 35.37 3.24
C VAL A 394 -10.75 35.35 1.78
N ALA A 395 -11.20 36.34 1.02
CA ALA A 395 -10.89 36.46 -0.41
C ALA A 395 -9.44 36.93 -0.64
N GLY A 396 -8.89 36.52 -1.79
CA GLY A 396 -7.55 36.88 -2.24
C GLY A 396 -6.50 35.82 -1.91
N ARG A 397 -5.30 36.02 -2.45
CA ARG A 397 -4.20 35.05 -2.34
C ARG A 397 -3.87 34.73 -0.87
N PRO A 398 -3.84 33.44 -0.48
CA PRO A 398 -3.45 33.03 0.87
C PRO A 398 -2.14 33.66 1.31
N LYS A 399 -2.15 34.25 2.51
CA LYS A 399 -0.99 34.93 3.11
C LYS A 399 -0.33 33.97 4.09
N ALA A 400 0.99 33.85 4.00
CA ALA A 400 1.78 33.05 4.93
C ALA A 400 2.40 33.93 6.01
N MET A 401 2.64 33.34 7.16
CA MET A 401 3.40 33.97 8.22
C MET A 401 4.87 34.07 7.80
N SER A 402 5.36 35.30 7.67
CA SER A 402 6.78 35.59 7.52
C SER A 402 7.48 35.55 8.87
N ARG A 403 8.75 35.12 8.89
CA ARG A 403 9.55 35.06 10.12
C ARG A 403 9.68 36.46 10.74
N PRO A 404 9.62 36.58 12.08
CA PRO A 404 9.90 37.85 12.75
C PRO A 404 11.29 38.36 12.37
N ILE A 405 11.40 39.66 12.10
CA ILE A 405 12.65 40.30 11.70
C ILE A 405 13.18 41.05 12.91
N PHE A 406 14.41 40.75 13.31
CA PHE A 406 15.11 41.55 14.31
C PHE A 406 15.70 42.79 13.64
N LEU A 407 15.13 43.95 13.94
CA LEU A 407 15.66 45.23 13.48
C LEU A 407 16.79 45.65 14.42
N GLN A 408 18.03 45.31 14.07
CA GLN A 408 19.22 45.59 14.88
C GLN A 408 19.32 47.06 15.31
N ALA A 409 19.04 48.00 14.39
CA ALA A 409 19.08 49.44 14.67
C ALA A 409 18.10 49.89 15.78
N LEU A 410 16.98 49.17 15.95
CA LEU A 410 15.95 49.51 16.94
C LEU A 410 15.93 48.53 18.12
N ARG A 411 16.78 47.49 18.11
CA ARG A 411 16.77 46.37 19.07
C ARG A 411 15.36 45.80 19.31
N ARG A 412 14.55 45.71 18.26
CA ARG A 412 13.15 45.26 18.33
C ARG A 412 12.89 44.15 17.32
N VAL A 413 12.09 43.16 17.74
CA VAL A 413 11.53 42.14 16.86
C VAL A 413 10.23 42.68 16.29
N VAL A 414 10.12 42.72 14.96
CA VAL A 414 8.90 43.13 14.26
C VAL A 414 8.30 41.92 13.56
N ASN A 415 6.98 41.72 13.72
CA ASN A 415 6.22 40.76 12.93
C ASN A 415 5.75 41.42 11.62
N PRO A 416 6.41 41.15 10.47
CA PRO A 416 6.00 41.72 9.18
C PRO A 416 4.59 41.26 8.75
N SER A 417 4.07 40.17 9.33
CA SER A 417 2.74 39.63 9.04
C SER A 417 1.62 40.30 9.84
N SER A 418 1.94 41.23 10.74
CA SER A 418 0.97 41.86 11.66
C SER A 418 -0.25 42.48 10.96
N LYS A 419 -0.06 43.14 9.82
CA LYS A 419 -1.17 43.67 9.02
C LYS A 419 -2.05 42.55 8.47
N ALA A 420 -1.45 41.52 7.86
CA ALA A 420 -2.21 40.40 7.29
C ALA A 420 -3.00 39.63 8.36
N ILE A 421 -2.44 39.49 9.57
CA ILE A 421 -3.12 38.88 10.72
C ILE A 421 -4.33 39.74 11.13
N LYS A 422 -4.16 41.07 11.25
CA LYS A 422 -5.26 41.99 11.59
C LYS A 422 -6.37 41.96 10.53
N ASP A 423 -6.02 42.05 9.26
CA ASP A 423 -6.97 42.04 8.15
C ASP A 423 -7.78 40.72 8.13
N PHE A 424 -7.11 39.58 8.29
CA PHE A 424 -7.77 38.27 8.38
C PHE A 424 -8.68 38.19 9.62
N ARG A 425 -8.19 38.64 10.78
CA ARG A 425 -8.95 38.65 12.03
C ARG A 425 -10.22 39.46 11.90
N SER A 426 -10.15 40.68 11.35
CA SER A 426 -11.34 41.53 11.15
C SER A 426 -12.36 40.88 10.22
N ALA A 427 -11.91 40.26 9.12
CA ALA A 427 -12.80 39.53 8.21
C ALA A 427 -13.47 38.32 8.89
N ALA A 428 -12.73 37.59 9.74
CA ALA A 428 -13.24 36.48 10.52
C ALA A 428 -14.27 36.94 11.55
N GLN A 429 -13.96 37.98 12.32
CA GLN A 429 -14.86 38.56 13.33
C GLN A 429 -16.20 38.96 12.71
N GLN A 430 -16.17 39.68 11.59
CA GLN A 430 -17.39 40.10 10.90
C GLN A 430 -18.24 38.91 10.48
N GLN A 431 -17.64 37.89 9.87
CA GLN A 431 -18.39 36.71 9.38
C GLN A 431 -18.96 35.87 10.51
N VAL A 432 -18.19 35.66 11.56
CA VAL A 432 -18.63 34.89 12.73
C VAL A 432 -19.77 35.60 13.47
N GLN A 433 -19.68 36.93 13.63
CA GLN A 433 -20.75 37.74 14.21
C GLN A 433 -22.03 37.79 13.34
N HIS A 434 -21.90 37.65 12.01
CA HIS A 434 -23.07 37.51 11.13
C HIS A 434 -23.71 36.13 11.20
N GLN A 435 -22.92 35.09 11.51
CA GLN A 435 -23.41 33.71 11.62
C GLN A 435 -24.09 33.43 12.96
N ALA A 436 -23.76 34.17 14.02
CA ALA A 436 -24.41 34.04 15.32
C ALA A 436 -24.28 35.29 16.21
N THR A 437 -25.26 35.52 17.08
CA THR A 437 -25.29 36.60 18.09
C THR A 437 -24.41 36.27 19.31
N THR A 438 -23.20 35.77 19.07
CA THR A 438 -22.34 35.19 20.12
C THR A 438 -21.27 36.18 20.56
N VAL A 439 -20.95 36.16 21.85
CA VAL A 439 -19.74 36.82 22.38
C VAL A 439 -18.51 36.10 21.83
N LEU A 440 -17.50 36.86 21.39
CA LEU A 440 -16.22 36.30 20.97
C LEU A 440 -15.34 36.01 22.19
N PRO A 441 -14.54 34.93 22.17
CA PRO A 441 -14.44 33.92 21.12
C PRO A 441 -15.64 32.96 21.09
N VAL A 442 -16.00 32.45 19.90
CA VAL A 442 -17.18 31.56 19.75
C VAL A 442 -17.04 30.21 20.45
N PHE A 443 -15.82 29.77 20.73
CA PHE A 443 -15.50 28.58 21.53
C PHE A 443 -14.61 28.98 22.72
N PRO A 444 -15.19 29.49 23.82
CA PRO A 444 -14.43 30.10 24.91
C PRO A 444 -13.64 29.11 25.77
N SER A 445 -14.07 27.84 25.82
CA SER A 445 -13.49 26.85 26.75
C SER A 445 -13.37 25.42 26.21
N CYS A 446 -13.93 25.10 25.03
CA CYS A 446 -13.84 23.75 24.46
C CYS A 446 -12.68 23.62 23.47
N GLY A 447 -12.29 22.37 23.18
CA GLY A 447 -11.37 22.05 22.10
C GLY A 447 -12.01 22.33 20.75
N VAL A 448 -11.21 22.72 19.77
CA VAL A 448 -11.69 23.05 18.41
C VAL A 448 -10.93 22.26 17.34
N SER A 449 -11.64 21.94 16.27
CA SER A 449 -11.10 21.37 15.05
C SER A 449 -11.15 22.38 13.91
N LEU A 450 -10.06 22.47 13.14
CA LEU A 450 -9.96 23.35 11.99
C LEU A 450 -9.75 22.56 10.71
N LYS A 451 -10.57 22.84 9.70
CA LYS A 451 -10.35 22.38 8.33
C LYS A 451 -10.14 23.58 7.41
N ILE A 452 -8.96 23.64 6.81
CA ILE A 452 -8.48 24.83 6.11
C ILE A 452 -8.20 24.49 4.64
N TRP A 453 -8.77 25.26 3.74
CA TRP A 453 -8.46 25.20 2.31
C TRP A 453 -7.80 26.49 1.85
N PHE A 454 -6.55 26.38 1.46
CA PHE A 454 -5.78 27.44 0.82
C PHE A 454 -5.88 27.30 -0.70
N MET A 455 -6.75 28.11 -1.31
CA MET A 455 -6.91 28.16 -2.77
C MET A 455 -5.95 29.21 -3.31
N ASP A 456 -4.87 28.79 -3.95
CA ASP A 456 -3.86 29.70 -4.49
C ASP A 456 -4.30 30.27 -5.84
N ARG A 457 -3.94 31.53 -6.07
CA ARG A 457 -4.28 32.28 -7.28
C ARG A 457 -3.74 31.56 -8.52
N LEU A 458 -4.59 31.40 -9.55
CA LEU A 458 -4.15 30.84 -10.82
C LEU A 458 -3.15 31.78 -11.51
N PRO A 459 -2.00 31.32 -12.01
CA PRO A 459 -1.07 32.13 -12.78
C PRO A 459 -1.72 32.71 -14.04
N ASN A 460 -1.31 33.91 -14.48
CA ASN A 460 -1.84 34.50 -15.73
C ASN A 460 -1.57 33.62 -16.95
N SER A 461 -0.52 32.77 -16.92
CA SER A 461 -0.25 31.80 -17.98
C SER A 461 -1.36 30.76 -18.18
N CYS A 462 -2.25 30.57 -17.19
CA CYS A 462 -3.41 29.69 -17.31
C CYS A 462 -4.54 30.30 -18.17
N PHE A 463 -4.48 31.59 -18.47
CA PHE A 463 -5.51 32.31 -19.22
C PHE A 463 -5.09 32.57 -20.67
N VAL A 464 -6.08 32.61 -21.57
CA VAL A 464 -5.89 33.02 -22.97
C VAL A 464 -5.35 34.45 -22.98
N ASN A 465 -4.32 34.72 -23.78
CA ASN A 465 -3.63 36.01 -23.86
C ASN A 465 -3.09 36.55 -22.53
N LYS A 466 -2.94 35.70 -21.50
CA LYS A 466 -2.60 36.11 -20.13
C LYS A 466 -3.62 37.08 -19.51
N ASN A 467 -4.83 37.16 -20.06
CA ASN A 467 -5.91 38.00 -19.57
C ASN A 467 -6.77 37.23 -18.54
N ARG A 468 -6.66 37.61 -17.27
CA ARG A 468 -7.37 36.95 -16.15
C ARG A 468 -8.90 37.03 -16.24
N HIS A 469 -9.41 38.09 -16.85
CA HIS A 469 -10.85 38.26 -17.06
C HIS A 469 -11.34 37.51 -18.30
N GLY A 470 -10.43 36.88 -19.03
CA GLY A 470 -10.73 36.05 -20.20
C GLY A 470 -10.88 34.57 -19.87
N GLN A 471 -10.98 33.77 -20.92
CA GLN A 471 -11.13 32.32 -20.80
C GLN A 471 -9.83 31.64 -20.33
N LEU A 472 -9.96 30.54 -19.58
CA LEU A 472 -8.86 29.63 -19.29
C LEU A 472 -8.37 28.92 -20.56
N ARG A 473 -7.10 28.50 -20.64
CA ARG A 473 -6.60 27.70 -21.77
C ARG A 473 -7.09 26.25 -21.68
N GLN A 474 -7.19 25.56 -22.82
CA GLN A 474 -7.81 24.23 -22.98
C GLN A 474 -7.31 23.06 -22.08
N PRO A 475 -6.09 23.01 -21.49
CA PRO A 475 -5.83 22.00 -20.44
C PRO A 475 -6.42 22.36 -19.06
N PHE A 476 -6.79 23.62 -18.84
CA PHE A 476 -7.29 24.14 -17.56
C PHE A 476 -8.82 24.27 -17.49
N GLN A 477 -9.53 24.02 -18.60
CA GLN A 477 -10.99 24.10 -18.68
C GLN A 477 -11.68 22.82 -18.17
N ASN A 478 -11.03 21.66 -18.25
CA ASN A 478 -11.64 20.34 -18.01
C ASN A 478 -11.42 19.76 -16.60
N ASN A 479 -11.26 20.59 -15.56
CA ASN A 479 -10.97 20.15 -14.18
C ASN A 479 -9.73 19.24 -14.00
N HIS A 480 -8.89 19.08 -15.03
CA HIS A 480 -7.62 18.34 -15.00
C HIS A 480 -6.47 19.08 -14.32
N LEU A 481 -6.74 20.22 -13.68
CA LEU A 481 -5.76 20.80 -12.76
C LEU A 481 -5.47 19.74 -11.70
N SER A 482 -4.20 19.34 -11.56
CA SER A 482 -3.75 18.64 -10.35
C SER A 482 -4.21 19.51 -9.20
N GLN A 483 -5.26 19.09 -8.50
CA GLN A 483 -5.94 19.97 -7.55
C GLN A 483 -4.94 20.45 -6.49
N PHE A 484 -3.92 19.63 -6.21
CA PHE A 484 -2.80 19.92 -5.32
C PHE A 484 -1.70 20.78 -5.95
N ARG A 485 -1.34 21.86 -5.25
CA ARG A 485 -0.29 22.82 -5.66
C ARG A 485 0.97 22.67 -4.81
N ILE A 486 2.04 22.14 -5.40
CA ILE A 486 3.38 22.15 -4.81
C ILE A 486 4.05 23.49 -5.14
N CYS A 487 3.65 24.56 -4.45
CA CYS A 487 4.28 25.88 -4.59
C CYS A 487 4.58 26.47 -3.21
N LYS A 488 5.39 27.54 -3.18
CA LYS A 488 5.48 28.40 -1.99
C LYS A 488 4.23 29.29 -1.86
N PRO A 489 3.87 29.74 -0.66
CA PRO A 489 4.50 29.45 0.64
C PRO A 489 4.14 28.05 1.16
N ASP A 490 4.95 27.53 2.08
CA ASP A 490 4.73 26.23 2.71
C ASP A 490 3.42 26.22 3.53
N THR A 491 2.77 25.05 3.61
CA THR A 491 1.44 24.91 4.21
C THR A 491 1.44 25.25 5.69
N ASP A 492 2.49 24.89 6.43
CA ASP A 492 2.68 25.23 7.85
C ASP A 492 2.68 26.75 8.10
N ASN A 493 3.35 27.52 7.25
CA ASN A 493 3.38 28.98 7.35
C ASN A 493 2.01 29.61 7.05
N LEU A 494 1.22 29.00 6.16
CA LEU A 494 -0.16 29.42 5.89
C LEU A 494 -1.06 29.14 7.10
N VAL A 495 -0.98 27.91 7.66
CA VAL A 495 -1.72 27.52 8.86
C VAL A 495 -1.39 28.44 10.03
N LYS A 496 -0.10 28.74 10.25
CA LYS A 496 0.33 29.60 11.36
C LYS A 496 -0.29 31.00 11.31
N LEU A 497 -0.44 31.61 10.12
CA LEU A 497 -1.11 32.90 9.99
C LEU A 497 -2.60 32.82 10.34
N VAL A 498 -3.28 31.75 9.94
CA VAL A 498 -4.69 31.53 10.27
C VAL A 498 -4.87 31.34 11.78
N LEU A 499 -4.01 30.55 12.43
CA LEU A 499 -4.08 30.33 13.87
C LEU A 499 -3.92 31.63 14.68
N ASP A 500 -2.92 32.45 14.35
CA ASP A 500 -2.72 33.76 14.99
C ASP A 500 -3.93 34.68 14.77
N ALA A 501 -4.51 34.69 13.57
CA ALA A 501 -5.62 35.57 13.24
C ALA A 501 -6.91 35.16 13.97
N LEU A 502 -7.16 33.87 14.14
CA LEU A 502 -8.35 33.33 14.81
C LEU A 502 -8.27 33.34 16.34
N ASN A 503 -7.09 33.56 16.91
CA ASN A 503 -6.93 33.69 18.36
C ASN A 503 -7.72 34.91 18.91
N GLY A 504 -8.56 34.69 19.90
CA GLY A 504 -9.55 35.65 20.44
C GLY A 504 -10.82 35.83 19.61
N VAL A 505 -10.97 35.11 18.49
CA VAL A 505 -12.17 35.14 17.62
C VAL A 505 -12.87 33.79 17.62
N ALA A 506 -12.16 32.74 17.23
CA ALA A 506 -12.69 31.39 17.22
C ALA A 506 -12.58 30.76 18.61
N TYR A 507 -11.41 30.88 19.22
CA TYR A 507 -11.04 30.32 20.52
C TYR A 507 -10.25 31.36 21.33
N LYS A 508 -10.12 31.16 22.65
CA LYS A 508 -9.40 32.07 23.54
C LYS A 508 -7.88 31.99 23.39
N ASP A 509 -7.38 30.80 23.08
CA ASP A 509 -5.95 30.49 23.00
C ASP A 509 -5.74 29.36 21.97
N ASP A 510 -4.64 29.38 21.22
CA ASP A 510 -4.35 28.40 20.16
C ASP A 510 -4.11 26.99 20.70
N LYS A 511 -3.83 26.84 22.00
CA LYS A 511 -3.81 25.53 22.69
C LYS A 511 -5.15 24.79 22.66
N GLN A 512 -6.27 25.48 22.40
CA GLN A 512 -7.58 24.84 22.25
C GLN A 512 -7.72 24.11 20.91
N VAL A 513 -6.82 24.33 19.94
CA VAL A 513 -6.86 23.68 18.64
C VAL A 513 -6.28 22.27 18.75
N VAL A 514 -7.14 21.26 18.76
CA VAL A 514 -6.75 19.84 18.97
C VAL A 514 -6.58 19.08 17.65
N ALA A 515 -7.15 19.59 16.55
CA ALA A 515 -7.04 19.00 15.23
C ALA A 515 -6.97 20.08 14.14
N ILE A 516 -6.05 19.91 13.19
CA ILE A 516 -5.92 20.78 12.01
C ILE A 516 -5.74 19.91 10.78
N THR A 517 -6.62 20.08 9.79
CA THR A 517 -6.42 19.56 8.45
C THR A 517 -6.29 20.72 7.46
N ALA A 518 -5.21 20.75 6.68
CA ALA A 518 -4.94 21.83 5.72
C ALA A 518 -4.72 21.30 4.31
N PHE A 519 -5.41 21.89 3.33
CA PHE A 519 -5.28 21.57 1.91
C PHE A 519 -4.75 22.78 1.14
N LYS A 520 -3.84 22.52 0.20
CA LYS A 520 -3.32 23.54 -0.70
C LYS A 520 -3.70 23.23 -2.13
N LEU A 521 -4.57 24.07 -2.68
CA LEU A 521 -5.24 23.82 -3.95
C LEU A 521 -5.10 24.98 -4.93
N ALA A 522 -5.41 24.76 -6.21
CA ALA A 522 -5.58 25.84 -7.18
C ALA A 522 -6.99 26.43 -7.05
N ASP A 523 -7.13 27.76 -7.10
CA ASP A 523 -8.45 28.40 -7.12
C ASP A 523 -9.12 28.22 -8.48
N THR A 524 -10.14 27.35 -8.53
CA THR A 524 -10.89 27.01 -9.74
C THR A 524 -12.20 27.77 -9.87
N VAL A 525 -12.47 28.72 -8.98
CA VAL A 525 -13.71 29.50 -8.99
C VAL A 525 -13.40 30.94 -9.38
N HIS A 526 -14.12 31.46 -10.37
CA HIS A 526 -14.00 32.85 -10.79
C HIS A 526 -14.24 33.79 -9.58
N PRO A 527 -13.40 34.82 -9.33
CA PRO A 527 -12.41 35.43 -10.24
C PRO A 527 -10.98 34.84 -10.19
N TYR A 528 -10.80 33.66 -9.60
CA TYR A 528 -9.51 32.94 -9.52
C TYR A 528 -8.40 33.72 -8.80
N GLU A 529 -8.79 34.61 -7.88
CA GLU A 529 -7.89 35.50 -7.14
C GLU A 529 -7.22 34.84 -5.94
N GLY A 530 -7.60 33.59 -5.66
CA GLY A 530 -7.25 32.88 -4.45
C GLY A 530 -8.24 33.19 -3.33
N ARG A 531 -8.26 32.31 -2.34
CA ARG A 531 -9.05 32.46 -1.12
C ARG A 531 -8.55 31.51 -0.04
N THR A 532 -8.83 31.85 1.20
CA THR A 532 -8.70 30.93 2.34
C THR A 532 -10.09 30.65 2.89
N ILE A 533 -10.43 29.36 3.01
CA ILE A 533 -11.66 28.90 3.63
C ILE A 533 -11.29 28.16 4.90
N VAL A 534 -11.93 28.51 6.01
CA VAL A 534 -11.75 27.84 7.30
C VAL A 534 -13.10 27.37 7.81
N GLU A 535 -13.21 26.09 8.09
CA GLU A 535 -14.29 25.49 8.85
C GLU A 535 -13.81 25.29 10.28
N ILE A 536 -14.62 25.74 11.24
CA ILE A 536 -14.32 25.75 12.67
C ILE A 536 -15.44 25.01 13.39
N LYS A 537 -15.09 23.94 14.11
CA LYS A 537 -16.03 23.10 14.85
C LYS A 537 -15.55 22.89 16.27
N GLU A 538 -16.50 22.72 17.18
CA GLU A 538 -16.20 22.09 18.47
C GLU A 538 -15.66 20.67 18.23
N ALA A 539 -14.53 20.35 18.86
CA ALA A 539 -13.95 19.02 18.78
C ALA A 539 -14.83 18.05 19.58
N ASN A 540 -15.26 16.98 18.94
CA ASN A 540 -16.08 15.93 19.52
C ASN A 540 -15.41 14.55 19.36
N GLU A 541 -16.06 13.49 19.84
CA GLU A 541 -15.56 12.12 19.70
C GLU A 541 -15.29 11.73 18.24
N ALA A 542 -16.05 12.24 17.26
CA ALA A 542 -15.77 11.98 15.83
C ALA A 542 -14.51 12.69 15.31
N THR A 543 -14.17 13.86 15.86
CA THR A 543 -12.87 14.54 15.62
C THR A 543 -11.70 13.69 16.11
N ILE A 544 -11.99 12.89 17.13
CA ILE A 544 -11.08 12.00 17.83
C ILE A 544 -11.05 10.61 17.14
N GLU A 545 -12.13 10.14 16.51
CA GLU A 545 -12.17 8.88 15.74
C GLU A 545 -11.28 8.90 14.49
N GLU A 546 -10.99 10.07 13.92
CA GLU A 546 -9.95 10.22 12.89
C GLU A 546 -8.54 10.09 13.45
N ALA A 547 -8.36 10.31 14.76
CA ALA A 547 -7.09 10.07 15.40
C ALA A 547 -6.85 8.55 15.43
N PRO A 548 -5.66 8.11 15.03
CA PRO A 548 -5.36 6.70 15.00
C PRO A 548 -5.48 6.13 16.41
N ALA A 549 -6.02 4.91 16.53
CA ALA A 549 -6.35 4.30 17.81
C ALA A 549 -5.18 4.22 18.83
N TRP A 550 -3.93 4.43 18.38
CA TRP A 550 -2.74 4.51 19.23
C TRP A 550 -2.63 5.82 20.04
N ALA A 551 -3.34 6.88 19.64
CA ALA A 551 -3.28 8.20 20.28
C ALA A 551 -4.08 8.27 21.60
N PHE A 552 -4.91 7.27 21.87
CA PHE A 552 -5.66 7.14 23.12
C PHE A 552 -4.86 6.36 24.13
N VAL A 553 -4.50 7.04 25.23
CA VAL A 553 -4.03 6.36 26.44
C VAL A 553 -5.28 5.85 27.15
N ASN A 554 -5.45 4.53 27.20
CA ASN A 554 -6.40 3.90 28.11
C ASN A 554 -5.83 3.87 29.52
#